data_AF-A0A0W0YWG8-F1
#
_entry.id   AF-A0A0W0YWG8-F1
#
_cell.length_a   1.000
_cell.length_b   1.000
_cell.length_c   1.000
_cell.angle_alpha   90.00
_cell.angle_beta   90.00
_cell.angle_gamma   90.00
#
_symmetry.space_group_name_H-M   'P 1'
#
loop_
_entity.id
_entity.type
_entity.pdbx_description
1 polymer ?
#
loop_
_entity_poly.entity_id
_entity_poly.type
_entity_poly.pdbx_seq_one_letter_code
_entity_poly.pdbx_strand_id
1 'polypeptide(L)'
;MPGYHQDWVRGPDAPHIKRNHTNEAEVPIAHFHREFESEVTPELLALYLNNIYTQQQEHYEESVKDYSFFENEGEVEEIIEKFTIYYKEYEKSDVEKLFNDETKLTPEEIIAYETAVSEHNEEKFLMEEMAQIFIQQMFFKPPTKGRSILFNYNLEPTEESDSRPECVLM
;
A
#
# COMPACT_ATOMS: atom_id res chain seq x y z
N MET A 1 19.72 3.09 -8.23
CA MET A 1 19.15 4.45 -8.13
C MET A 1 17.66 4.33 -8.34
N PRO A 2 16.83 5.07 -7.58
CA PRO A 2 15.37 5.04 -7.77
C PRO A 2 15.04 5.51 -9.19
N GLY A 3 14.31 4.69 -9.95
CA GLY A 3 13.89 5.00 -11.32
C GLY A 3 12.40 5.28 -11.38
N TYR A 4 12.00 6.30 -12.15
CA TYR A 4 10.60 6.49 -12.47
C TYR A 4 10.17 5.51 -13.57
N HIS A 5 9.02 4.89 -13.38
CA HIS A 5 8.42 3.99 -14.36
C HIS A 5 6.96 4.37 -14.58
N GLN A 6 6.63 4.81 -15.80
CA GLN A 6 5.32 5.36 -16.14
C GLN A 6 4.18 4.33 -15.99
N ASP A 7 4.48 3.05 -16.26
CA ASP A 7 3.48 1.97 -16.19
C ASP A 7 3.16 1.50 -14.75
N TRP A 8 3.85 2.02 -13.74
CA TRP A 8 3.69 1.57 -12.35
C TRP A 8 2.70 2.48 -11.62
N VAL A 9 1.44 2.41 -12.01
CA VAL A 9 0.34 3.12 -11.35
C VAL A 9 -0.33 2.16 -10.37
N ARG A 10 0.23 2.02 -9.16
CA ARG A 10 -0.38 1.21 -8.09
C ARG A 10 -0.96 2.14 -7.01
N GLY A 11 -2.27 2.33 -7.05
CA GLY A 11 -2.94 3.28 -6.18
C GLY A 11 -2.71 4.73 -6.63
N PRO A 12 -3.00 5.72 -5.78
CA PRO A 12 -3.08 7.12 -6.18
C PRO A 12 -1.73 7.85 -6.35
N ASP A 13 -0.58 7.18 -6.52
CA ASP A 13 0.71 7.90 -6.42
C ASP A 13 1.92 7.20 -7.12
N ALA A 14 2.32 7.66 -8.32
CA ALA A 14 3.60 7.29 -8.94
C ALA A 14 4.84 7.99 -8.28
N PRO A 15 4.74 9.25 -7.79
CA PRO A 15 5.76 9.83 -6.90
C PRO A 15 6.12 8.92 -5.71
N HIS A 16 5.14 8.24 -5.12
CA HIS A 16 5.33 7.27 -4.04
C HIS A 16 6.26 6.12 -4.44
N ILE A 17 6.14 5.62 -5.67
CA ILE A 17 6.97 4.50 -6.16
C ILE A 17 8.41 4.95 -6.36
N LYS A 18 8.64 6.12 -6.97
CA LYS A 18 9.99 6.69 -7.11
C LYS A 18 10.64 6.95 -5.75
N ARG A 19 9.86 7.41 -4.77
CA ARG A 19 10.35 7.78 -3.42
C ARG A 19 10.61 6.56 -2.54
N ASN A 20 9.69 5.60 -2.52
CA ASN A 20 9.62 4.58 -1.49
C ASN A 20 9.98 3.17 -1.98
N HIS A 21 10.03 2.92 -3.29
CA HIS A 21 10.30 1.60 -3.87
C HIS A 21 11.62 1.61 -4.61
N THR A 22 12.70 1.57 -3.84
CA THR A 22 14.07 1.59 -4.39
C THR A 22 14.52 0.22 -4.92
N ASN A 23 13.74 -0.83 -4.69
CA ASN A 23 13.97 -2.20 -5.16
C ASN A 23 12.87 -2.63 -6.14
N GLU A 24 13.24 -2.96 -7.37
CA GLU A 24 12.30 -3.40 -8.41
C GLU A 24 11.51 -4.66 -8.01
N ALA A 25 12.05 -5.51 -7.12
CA ALA A 25 11.36 -6.70 -6.63
C ALA A 25 10.19 -6.39 -5.68
N GLU A 26 10.13 -5.19 -5.11
CA GLU A 26 9.05 -4.74 -4.22
C GLU A 26 7.79 -4.36 -5.00
N VAL A 27 7.98 -3.79 -6.19
CA VAL A 27 6.94 -3.30 -7.10
C VAL A 27 5.85 -4.33 -7.43
N PRO A 28 6.15 -5.61 -7.76
CA PRO A 28 5.11 -6.59 -8.02
C PRO A 28 4.30 -7.00 -6.78
N ILE A 29 4.83 -6.80 -5.57
CA ILE A 29 4.20 -7.22 -4.30
C ILE A 29 3.20 -6.16 -3.85
N ALA A 30 1.92 -6.56 -3.70
CA ALA A 30 0.90 -5.64 -3.18
C ALA A 30 1.15 -5.38 -1.69
N HIS A 31 1.36 -4.11 -1.34
CA HIS A 31 1.48 -3.66 0.04
C HIS A 31 0.96 -2.23 0.17
N PHE A 32 0.67 -1.82 1.40
CA PHE A 32 0.08 -0.51 1.69
C PHE A 32 1.05 0.31 2.53
N HIS A 33 1.11 1.60 2.21
CA HIS A 33 1.85 2.56 3.02
C HIS A 33 0.86 3.39 3.81
N ARG A 34 1.17 3.61 5.08
CA ARG A 34 0.53 4.65 5.88
C ARG A 34 1.59 5.68 6.17
N GLU A 35 1.40 6.88 5.64
CA GLU A 35 2.25 8.00 5.98
C GLU A 35 1.89 8.52 7.37
N PHE A 36 2.90 8.99 8.09
CA PHE A 36 2.65 9.75 9.31
C PHE A 36 2.25 11.18 8.92
N GLU A 37 1.18 11.70 9.53
CA GLU A 37 0.71 13.08 9.31
C GLU A 37 1.70 14.14 9.80
N SER A 38 2.66 13.72 10.63
CA SER A 38 3.69 14.57 11.23
C SER A 38 5.04 13.86 11.17
N GLU A 39 6.10 14.66 11.17
CA GLU A 39 7.47 14.18 11.24
C GLU A 39 7.68 13.31 12.49
N VAL A 40 8.31 12.15 12.31
CA VAL A 40 8.65 11.24 13.40
C VAL A 40 9.95 11.69 14.05
N THR A 41 9.84 12.54 15.07
CA THR A 41 11.01 12.98 15.84
C THR A 41 11.47 11.88 16.82
N PRO A 42 12.72 11.92 17.29
CA PRO A 42 13.20 10.99 18.31
C PRO A 42 12.31 10.95 19.57
N GLU A 43 11.78 12.10 19.99
CA GLU A 43 10.88 12.20 21.14
C GLU A 43 9.54 11.51 20.88
N LEU A 44 8.98 11.67 19.67
CA LEU A 44 7.72 11.04 19.29
C LEU A 44 7.88 9.52 19.19
N LEU A 45 8.98 9.05 18.59
CA LEU A 45 9.29 7.63 18.51
C LEU A 45 9.51 7.04 19.90
N ALA A 46 10.27 7.72 20.76
CA ALA A 46 10.52 7.28 22.12
C ALA A 46 9.21 7.15 22.92
N LEU A 47 8.31 8.13 22.82
CA LEU A 47 7.00 8.06 23.46
C LEU A 47 6.21 6.84 22.96
N TYR A 48 6.22 6.60 21.65
CA TYR A 48 5.48 5.50 21.04
C TYR A 48 6.00 4.12 21.47
N LEU A 49 7.32 3.89 21.37
CA LEU A 49 7.92 2.59 21.71
C LEU A 49 7.82 2.29 23.21
N ASN A 50 8.05 3.30 24.07
CA ASN A 50 7.88 3.13 25.52
C ASN A 50 6.43 2.82 25.91
N ASN A 51 5.45 3.42 25.22
CA ASN A 51 4.04 3.10 25.45
C ASN A 51 3.70 1.67 25.05
N ILE A 52 4.21 1.19 23.92
CA ILE A 52 4.02 -0.22 23.51
C ILE A 52 4.66 -1.14 24.53
N TYR A 53 5.90 -0.87 24.92
CA TYR A 53 6.61 -1.70 25.89
C TYR A 53 5.90 -1.72 27.25
N THR A 54 5.42 -0.57 27.73
CA THR A 54 4.62 -0.47 28.97
C THR A 54 3.36 -1.34 28.88
N GLN A 55 2.59 -1.23 27.79
CA GLN A 55 1.39 -2.04 27.58
C GLN A 55 1.72 -3.54 27.52
N GLN A 56 2.83 -3.91 26.88
CA GLN A 56 3.28 -5.29 26.84
C GLN A 56 3.58 -5.82 28.25
N GLN A 57 4.25 -5.03 29.10
CA GLN A 57 4.55 -5.43 30.48
C GLN A 57 3.28 -5.51 31.36
N GLU A 58 2.34 -4.58 31.20
CA GLU A 58 1.07 -4.58 31.94
C GLU A 58 0.20 -5.81 31.64
N HIS A 59 0.33 -6.37 30.43
CA HIS A 59 -0.43 -7.52 29.96
C HIS A 59 0.43 -8.79 29.78
N TYR A 60 1.62 -8.82 30.40
CA TYR A 60 2.53 -9.94 30.26
C TYR A 60 2.00 -11.17 31.02
N GLU A 61 1.40 -12.10 30.29
CA GLU A 61 1.08 -13.44 30.75
C GLU A 61 2.01 -14.46 30.07
N GLU A 62 2.36 -15.54 30.76
CA GLU A 62 3.29 -16.57 30.23
C GLU A 62 2.77 -17.23 28.94
N SER A 63 1.46 -17.20 28.71
CA SER A 63 0.75 -17.62 27.49
C SER A 63 0.92 -16.67 26.29
N VAL A 64 1.43 -15.45 26.51
CA VAL A 64 1.50 -14.37 25.51
C VAL A 64 2.96 -14.03 25.16
N LYS A 65 3.93 -14.77 25.72
CA LYS A 65 5.37 -14.57 25.49
C LYS A 65 5.74 -14.61 24.01
N ASP A 66 5.08 -15.48 23.23
CA ASP A 66 5.30 -15.60 21.78
C ASP A 66 4.76 -14.40 20.96
N TYR A 67 3.97 -13.51 21.58
CA TYR A 67 3.40 -12.31 20.97
C TYR A 67 4.03 -11.02 21.50
N SER A 68 5.16 -11.11 22.21
CA SER A 68 5.91 -9.93 22.67
C SER A 68 6.64 -9.27 21.50
N PHE A 69 6.53 -7.95 21.40
CA PHE A 69 7.24 -7.14 20.41
C PHE A 69 8.69 -6.90 20.80
N PHE A 70 8.96 -6.70 22.09
CA PHE A 70 10.30 -6.43 22.63
C PHE A 70 10.67 -7.46 23.68
N GLU A 71 11.93 -7.90 23.69
CA GLU A 71 12.44 -8.85 24.68
C GLU A 71 12.66 -8.20 26.05
N ASN A 72 13.10 -6.94 26.06
CA ASN A 72 13.41 -6.18 27.27
C ASN A 72 13.47 -4.66 26.99
N GLU A 73 13.56 -3.88 28.07
CA GLU A 73 13.63 -2.41 28.00
C GLU A 73 14.88 -1.93 27.28
N GLY A 74 16.00 -2.64 27.41
CA GLY A 74 17.26 -2.28 26.76
C GLY A 74 17.17 -2.32 25.23
N GLU A 75 16.36 -3.22 24.66
CA GLU A 75 16.09 -3.24 23.21
C GLU A 75 15.37 -1.97 22.77
N VAL A 76 14.39 -1.52 23.55
CA VAL A 76 13.65 -0.27 23.28
C VAL A 76 14.58 0.93 23.34
N GLU A 77 15.42 1.01 24.38
CA GLU A 77 16.43 2.06 24.53
C GLU A 77 17.42 2.08 23.37
N GLU A 78 17.91 0.91 22.94
CA GLU A 78 18.85 0.77 21.83
C GLU A 78 18.24 1.24 20.49
N ILE A 79 16.98 0.90 20.23
CA ILE A 79 16.26 1.38 19.03
C ILE A 79 16.13 2.91 19.05
N ILE A 80 15.72 3.48 20.19
CA ILE A 80 15.57 4.93 20.36
C ILE A 80 16.91 5.63 20.18
N GLU A 81 18.00 5.10 20.76
CA GLU A 81 19.33 5.67 20.64
C GLU A 81 19.81 5.67 19.18
N LYS A 82 19.73 4.53 18.49
CA LYS A 82 20.12 4.41 17.09
C LYS A 82 19.33 5.34 16.19
N PHE A 83 18.01 5.41 16.39
CA PHE A 83 17.17 6.33 15.64
C PHE A 83 17.53 7.79 15.92
N THR A 84 17.82 8.13 17.19
CA THR A 84 18.23 9.48 17.57
C THR A 84 19.53 9.89 16.89
N ILE A 85 20.52 8.98 16.83
CA ILE A 85 21.79 9.21 16.14
C ILE A 85 21.52 9.41 14.65
N TYR A 86 20.82 8.47 14.01
CA TYR A 86 20.44 8.57 12.61
C TYR A 86 19.75 9.89 12.29
N TYR A 87 18.73 10.26 13.07
CA TYR A 87 17.95 11.47 12.85
C TYR A 87 18.83 12.72 12.94
N LYS A 88 19.70 12.82 13.95
CA LYS A 88 20.63 13.96 14.11
C LYS A 88 21.68 14.05 13.00
N GLU A 89 22.13 12.91 12.50
CA GLU A 89 23.12 12.85 11.42
C GLU A 89 22.48 13.10 10.05
N TYR A 90 21.22 12.72 9.88
CA TYR A 90 20.48 12.86 8.63
C TYR A 90 19.84 14.24 8.47
N GLU A 91 19.19 14.76 9.51
CA GLU A 91 18.47 16.05 9.45
C GLU A 91 19.43 17.20 9.08
N LYS A 92 19.10 17.96 8.04
CA LYS A 92 19.87 19.07 7.45
C LYS A 92 21.24 18.65 6.91
N SER A 93 21.47 17.36 6.69
CA SER A 93 22.71 16.86 6.10
C SER A 93 22.74 17.01 4.58
N ASP A 94 23.94 16.97 4.00
CA ASP A 94 24.11 16.88 2.54
C ASP A 94 23.50 15.57 1.98
N VAL A 95 23.42 14.52 2.80
CA VAL A 95 22.82 13.24 2.44
C VAL A 95 21.31 13.37 2.31
N GLU A 96 20.64 14.01 3.27
CA GLU A 96 19.21 14.31 3.16
C GLU A 96 18.91 15.17 1.93
N LYS A 97 19.75 16.19 1.69
CA LYS A 97 19.59 17.03 0.51
C LYS A 97 19.72 16.23 -0.78
N LEU A 98 20.76 15.41 -0.89
CA LEU A 98 20.96 14.55 -2.07
C LEU A 98 19.79 13.59 -2.26
N PHE A 99 19.33 12.95 -1.19
CA PHE A 99 18.17 12.05 -1.23
C PHE A 99 16.90 12.78 -1.70
N ASN A 100 16.62 13.96 -1.15
CA ASN A 100 15.47 14.77 -1.54
C ASN A 100 15.57 15.25 -3.00
N ASP A 101 16.77 15.60 -3.46
CA ASP A 101 16.99 16.02 -4.85
C ASP A 101 16.81 14.85 -5.82
N GLU A 102 17.30 13.65 -5.49
CA GLU A 102 17.16 12.44 -6.32
C GLU A 102 15.73 11.88 -6.36
N THR A 103 15.00 11.97 -5.25
CA THR A 103 13.63 11.44 -5.14
C THR A 103 12.56 12.40 -5.67
N LYS A 104 12.91 13.67 -5.89
CA LYS A 104 11.99 14.66 -6.47
C LYS A 104 11.62 14.28 -7.91
N LEU A 105 10.36 14.48 -8.26
CA LEU A 105 9.92 14.35 -9.64
C LEU A 105 10.39 15.54 -10.47
N THR A 106 10.91 15.23 -11.65
CA THR A 106 11.17 16.18 -12.73
C THR A 106 9.84 16.69 -13.31
N PRO A 107 9.82 17.85 -13.97
CA PRO A 107 8.61 18.37 -14.60
C PRO A 107 7.95 17.38 -15.57
N GLU A 108 8.75 16.61 -16.30
CA GLU A 108 8.28 15.60 -17.24
C GLU A 108 7.60 14.42 -16.51
N GLU A 109 8.17 13.96 -15.39
CA GLU A 109 7.59 12.89 -14.58
C GLU A 109 6.30 13.33 -13.87
N ILE A 110 6.19 14.62 -13.49
CA ILE A 110 4.95 15.18 -12.94
C ILE A 110 3.83 15.12 -13.98
N ILE A 111 4.09 15.53 -15.22
CA ILE A 111 3.08 15.49 -16.29
C ILE A 111 2.66 14.04 -16.60
N ALA A 112 3.64 13.14 -16.67
CA ALA A 112 3.37 11.72 -16.90
C ALA A 112 2.51 11.13 -15.77
N TYR A 113 2.80 11.48 -14.51
CA TYR A 113 2.00 11.10 -13.37
C TYR A 113 0.57 11.66 -13.40
N GLU A 114 0.40 12.96 -13.64
CA GLU A 114 -0.94 13.58 -13.72
C GLU A 114 -1.80 12.94 -14.82
N THR A 115 -1.17 12.61 -15.95
CA THR A 115 -1.83 11.91 -17.06
C THR A 115 -2.26 10.50 -16.64
N ALA A 116 -1.36 9.73 -16.05
CA ALA A 116 -1.62 8.37 -15.60
C ALA A 116 -2.72 8.30 -14.51
N VAL A 117 -2.76 9.28 -13.59
CA VAL A 117 -3.82 9.40 -12.59
C VAL A 117 -5.17 9.73 -13.25
N SER A 118 -5.18 10.61 -14.24
CA SER A 118 -6.40 10.95 -15.00
C SER A 118 -6.95 9.70 -15.70
N GLU A 119 -6.10 8.99 -16.45
CA GLU A 119 -6.47 7.76 -17.16
C GLU A 119 -6.99 6.68 -16.20
N HIS A 120 -6.30 6.46 -15.07
CA HIS A 120 -6.75 5.48 -14.07
C HIS A 120 -8.11 5.83 -13.47
N ASN A 121 -8.36 7.11 -13.18
CA ASN A 121 -9.65 7.55 -12.65
C ASN A 121 -10.77 7.42 -13.70
N GLU A 122 -10.49 7.68 -14.97
CA GLU A 122 -11.44 7.47 -16.07
C GLU A 122 -11.78 5.97 -16.23
N GLU A 123 -10.79 5.10 -16.22
CA GLU A 123 -11.01 3.64 -16.27
C GLU A 123 -11.85 3.15 -15.10
N LYS A 124 -11.55 3.61 -13.88
CA LYS A 124 -12.30 3.27 -12.68
C LYS A 124 -13.76 3.73 -12.79
N PHE A 125 -13.97 4.97 -13.25
CA PHE A 125 -15.32 5.52 -13.46
C PHE A 125 -16.11 4.68 -14.49
N LEU A 126 -15.50 4.33 -15.61
CA LEU A 126 -16.11 3.47 -16.64
C LEU A 126 -16.43 2.08 -16.11
N MET A 127 -15.54 1.48 -15.30
CA MET A 127 -15.78 0.20 -14.64
C MET A 127 -16.96 0.26 -13.66
N GLU A 128 -17.05 1.33 -12.87
CA GLU A 128 -18.16 1.56 -11.94
C GLU A 128 -19.50 1.76 -12.68
N GLU A 129 -19.52 2.52 -13.78
CA GLU A 129 -20.70 2.67 -14.64
C GLU A 129 -21.10 1.34 -15.28
N MET A 130 -20.15 0.58 -15.83
CA MET A 130 -20.41 -0.74 -16.40
C MET A 130 -20.95 -1.72 -15.34
N ALA A 131 -20.39 -1.70 -14.13
CA ALA A 131 -20.86 -2.52 -13.02
C ALA A 131 -22.29 -2.13 -12.64
N GLN A 132 -22.62 -0.84 -12.57
CA GLN A 132 -23.98 -0.37 -12.33
C GLN A 132 -24.95 -0.80 -13.43
N ILE A 133 -24.57 -0.70 -14.71
CA ILE A 133 -25.38 -1.16 -15.84
C ILE A 133 -25.61 -2.67 -15.75
N PHE A 134 -24.58 -3.45 -15.42
CA PHE A 134 -24.69 -4.91 -15.28
C PHE A 134 -25.60 -5.30 -14.11
N ILE A 135 -25.46 -4.64 -12.96
CA ILE A 135 -26.36 -4.80 -11.81
C ILE A 135 -27.80 -4.46 -12.21
N GLN A 136 -28.01 -3.33 -12.89
CA GLN A 136 -29.33 -2.97 -13.40
C GLN A 136 -29.88 -4.07 -14.33
N GLN A 137 -29.10 -4.58 -15.28
CA GLN A 137 -29.55 -5.65 -16.18
C GLN A 137 -29.88 -6.97 -15.46
N MET A 138 -29.19 -7.30 -14.36
CA MET A 138 -29.49 -8.50 -13.56
C MET A 138 -30.72 -8.34 -12.65
N PHE A 139 -31.01 -7.12 -12.17
CA PHE A 139 -32.12 -6.86 -11.24
C PHE A 139 -33.36 -6.24 -11.89
N PHE A 140 -33.28 -5.74 -13.12
CA PHE A 140 -34.45 -5.48 -13.95
C PHE A 140 -34.97 -6.80 -14.50
N LYS A 141 -36.00 -7.35 -13.86
CA LYS A 141 -36.81 -8.42 -14.45
C LYS A 141 -37.23 -7.97 -15.86
N PRO A 142 -36.87 -8.69 -16.94
CA PRO A 142 -37.45 -8.39 -18.23
C PRO A 142 -38.97 -8.52 -18.08
N PRO A 143 -39.77 -7.63 -18.68
CA PRO A 143 -41.21 -7.82 -18.70
C PRO A 143 -41.46 -9.21 -19.26
N THR A 144 -42.06 -10.08 -18.44
CA THR A 144 -42.39 -11.45 -18.82
C THR A 144 -43.41 -11.39 -19.94
N LYS A 145 -42.94 -11.34 -21.18
CA LYS A 145 -43.67 -11.62 -22.42
C LYS A 145 -42.69 -11.83 -23.56
N GLY A 146 -42.24 -13.09 -23.66
CA GLY A 146 -42.02 -13.82 -24.90
C GLY A 146 -41.11 -13.21 -25.96
N ARG A 147 -39.83 -13.62 -25.95
CA ARG A 147 -39.11 -14.15 -27.11
C ARG A 147 -37.74 -14.67 -26.65
N SER A 148 -37.50 -15.96 -26.86
CA SER A 148 -36.19 -16.57 -26.66
C SER A 148 -35.22 -16.04 -27.71
N ILE A 149 -34.12 -15.43 -27.28
CA ILE A 149 -32.93 -15.28 -28.11
C ILE A 149 -31.95 -16.34 -27.60
N LEU A 150 -31.79 -17.41 -28.38
CA LEU A 150 -30.77 -18.42 -28.18
C LEU A 150 -29.40 -17.77 -28.42
N PHE A 151 -28.62 -17.54 -27.37
CA PHE A 151 -27.18 -17.37 -27.49
C PHE A 151 -26.53 -18.76 -27.30
N ASN A 152 -26.11 -19.35 -28.43
CA ASN A 152 -25.21 -20.51 -28.43
C ASN A 152 -23.82 -20.02 -28.03
N TYR A 153 -23.46 -20.16 -26.77
CA TYR A 153 -22.06 -20.20 -26.36
C TYR A 153 -21.66 -21.68 -26.25
N ASN A 154 -21.06 -22.21 -27.31
CA ASN A 154 -20.16 -23.36 -27.17
C ASN A 154 -18.88 -22.84 -26.51
N LEU A 155 -18.87 -22.82 -25.18
CA LEU A 155 -17.65 -22.78 -24.39
C LEU A 155 -17.48 -24.18 -23.83
N GLU A 156 -16.53 -24.93 -24.39
CA GLU A 156 -16.08 -26.18 -23.79
C GLU A 156 -15.52 -25.86 -22.38
N PRO A 157 -15.86 -26.65 -21.35
CA PRO A 157 -15.38 -26.42 -20.00
C PRO A 157 -13.90 -26.82 -19.93
N THR A 158 -13.00 -25.84 -19.81
CA THR A 158 -11.65 -26.11 -19.31
C THR A 158 -11.71 -26.21 -17.79
N GLU A 159 -11.17 -27.31 -17.30
CA GLU A 159 -11.22 -27.79 -15.92
C GLU A 159 -10.73 -26.78 -14.87
N GLU A 160 -11.28 -26.97 -13.68
CA GLU A 160 -11.06 -26.25 -12.42
C GLU A 160 -9.57 -25.98 -12.12
N SER A 161 -9.26 -24.75 -11.75
CA SER A 161 -8.22 -24.53 -10.73
C SER A 161 -8.85 -23.75 -9.56
N ASP A 162 -9.37 -24.49 -8.61
CA ASP A 162 -9.67 -24.00 -7.26
C ASP A 162 -8.36 -23.50 -6.63
N SER A 163 -8.12 -22.20 -6.71
CA SER A 163 -7.22 -21.50 -5.80
C SER A 163 -7.92 -20.25 -5.31
N ARG A 164 -8.79 -20.44 -4.32
CA ARG A 164 -9.25 -19.32 -3.49
C ARG A 164 -8.02 -18.81 -2.75
N PRO A 165 -7.70 -17.51 -2.80
CA PRO A 165 -6.69 -16.98 -1.90
C PRO A 165 -7.29 -17.04 -0.48
N GLU A 166 -6.74 -17.89 0.36
CA GLU A 166 -6.96 -17.83 1.81
C GLU A 166 -6.42 -16.48 2.30
N CYS A 167 -7.32 -15.55 2.62
CA CYS A 167 -6.98 -14.39 3.42
C CYS A 167 -6.59 -14.88 4.81
N VAL A 168 -5.28 -15.04 5.04
CA VAL A 168 -4.73 -15.11 6.38
C VAL A 168 -4.88 -13.74 7.00
N LEU A 169 -5.84 -13.59 7.91
CA LEU A 169 -5.88 -12.50 8.86
C LEU A 169 -4.71 -12.73 9.84
N MET A 170 -3.67 -11.92 9.73
CA MET A 170 -2.72 -11.67 10.81
C MET A 170 -3.26 -10.56 11.69
#